data_AF-A0A3C0TM79-F1
#
_entry.id   AF-A0A3C0TM79-F1
#
_cell.length_a   1.000
_cell.length_b   1.000
_cell.length_c   1.000
_cell.angle_alpha   90.00
_cell.angle_beta   90.00
_cell.angle_gamma   90.00
#
_symmetry.space_group_name_H-M   'P 1'
#
loop_
_entity.id
_entity.type
_entity.pdbx_description
1 polymer ?
#
loop_
_entity_poly.entity_id
_entity_poly.type
_entity_poly.pdbx_seq_one_letter_code
_entity_poly.pdbx_strand_id
1 'polypeptide(L)'
;MLEQYQTGQTPVTVTLQNQIRVHGTIKAFDSYVIILEGRRREILYRHAVSSLAPSPQQETRKPPRQKPTQERPATRPPKRTKKQKPAQQAPTMAAAGSDEQGI
;
A
#
# COMPACT_ATOMS: atom_id res chain seq x y z
N MET A 1 -32.65 -8.37 8.64
CA MET A 1 -31.26 -8.81 8.98
C MET A 1 -30.36 -8.86 7.75
N LEU A 2 -30.88 -9.25 6.58
CA LEU A 2 -30.10 -9.39 5.34
C LEU A 2 -30.17 -8.17 4.41
N GLU A 3 -31.07 -7.22 4.66
CA GLU A 3 -31.27 -6.03 3.82
C GLU A 3 -29.99 -5.20 3.63
N GLN A 4 -29.06 -5.23 4.58
CA GLN A 4 -27.77 -4.53 4.52
C GLN A 4 -26.75 -5.14 3.52
N TYR A 5 -27.02 -6.31 2.94
CA TYR A 5 -26.13 -6.99 1.99
C TYR A 5 -26.58 -6.85 0.52
N GLN A 6 -27.56 -5.99 0.24
CA GLN A 6 -28.19 -5.91 -1.08
C GLN A 6 -27.38 -5.06 -2.09
N THR A 7 -26.47 -4.22 -1.61
CA THR A 7 -25.85 -3.16 -2.43
C THR A 7 -24.49 -3.55 -3.04
N GLY A 8 -23.87 -4.61 -2.56
CA GLY A 8 -22.58 -5.08 -3.06
C GLY A 8 -22.47 -6.58 -2.89
N GLN A 9 -21.77 -7.25 -3.80
CA GLN A 9 -21.40 -8.66 -3.68
C GLN A 9 -20.49 -8.83 -2.45
N THR A 10 -21.08 -8.79 -1.26
CA THR A 10 -20.34 -8.78 -0.01
C THR A 10 -19.95 -10.21 0.32
N PRO A 11 -18.65 -10.50 0.44
CA PRO A 11 -18.23 -11.78 0.96
C PRO A 11 -18.66 -11.87 2.42
N VAL A 12 -19.29 -12.97 2.79
CA VAL A 12 -19.81 -13.22 4.13
C VAL A 12 -19.40 -14.60 4.62
N THR A 13 -19.39 -14.75 5.93
CA THR A 13 -19.35 -16.06 6.59
C THR A 13 -20.66 -16.27 7.30
N VAL A 14 -21.36 -17.35 6.94
CA VAL A 14 -22.60 -17.77 7.58
C VAL A 14 -22.31 -18.94 8.51
N THR A 15 -22.67 -18.82 9.77
CA THR A 15 -22.63 -19.91 10.73
C THR A 15 -24.02 -20.53 10.81
N LEU A 16 -24.08 -21.86 10.73
CA LEU A 16 -25.31 -22.64 10.86
C LEU A 16 -25.55 -23.07 12.31
N GLN A 17 -26.74 -23.57 12.62
CA GLN A 17 -27.11 -24.07 13.97
C GLN A 17 -26.21 -25.22 14.44
N ASN A 18 -25.73 -26.03 13.50
CA ASN A 18 -24.79 -27.12 13.75
C ASN A 18 -23.30 -26.66 13.81
N GLN A 19 -23.06 -25.36 13.92
CA GLN A 19 -21.72 -24.75 13.96
C GLN A 19 -20.88 -24.92 12.68
N ILE A 20 -21.47 -25.40 11.58
CA ILE A 20 -20.80 -25.39 10.27
C ILE A 20 -20.75 -23.96 9.75
N ARG A 21 -19.61 -23.58 9.18
CA ARG A 21 -19.38 -22.26 8.61
C ARG A 21 -19.32 -22.36 7.09
N VAL A 22 -20.21 -21.63 6.43
CA VAL A 22 -20.28 -21.51 4.97
C VAL A 22 -19.72 -20.14 4.58
N HIS A 23 -18.72 -20.14 3.72
CA HIS A 23 -18.12 -18.91 3.18
C HIS A 23 -18.53 -18.73 1.73
N GLY A 24 -18.90 -17.50 1.38
CA GLY A 24 -19.26 -17.16 0.02
C GLY A 24 -19.77 -15.73 -0.08
N THR A 25 -20.28 -15.39 -1.25
CA THR A 25 -20.88 -14.09 -1.52
C THR A 25 -22.38 -14.22 -1.61
N ILE A 26 -23.14 -13.31 -1.00
CA ILE A 26 -24.61 -13.34 -1.09
C ILE A 26 -25.00 -12.92 -2.50
N LYS A 27 -25.72 -13.80 -3.20
CA LYS A 27 -26.19 -13.55 -4.57
C LYS A 27 -27.63 -13.03 -4.60
N ALA A 28 -28.49 -13.63 -3.78
CA ALA A 28 -29.88 -13.25 -3.61
C ALA A 28 -30.38 -13.78 -2.26
N PHE A 29 -31.44 -13.21 -1.73
CA PHE A 29 -32.13 -13.70 -0.55
C PHE A 29 -33.59 -13.28 -0.59
N ASP A 30 -34.44 -14.01 0.12
CA ASP A 30 -35.82 -13.65 0.39
C ASP A 30 -36.11 -13.77 1.90
N SER A 31 -37.39 -13.89 2.25
CA SER A 31 -37.83 -14.10 3.63
C SER A 31 -37.32 -15.42 4.24
N TYR A 32 -37.08 -16.46 3.45
CA TYR A 32 -36.88 -17.85 3.89
C TYR A 32 -35.52 -18.46 3.53
N VAL A 33 -34.92 -18.02 2.42
CA VAL A 33 -33.68 -18.57 1.84
C VAL A 33 -32.65 -17.49 1.55
N ILE A 34 -31.39 -17.90 1.58
CA ILE A 34 -30.22 -17.10 1.23
C ILE A 34 -29.42 -17.91 0.21
N ILE A 35 -29.13 -17.31 -0.94
CA ILE A 35 -28.30 -17.93 -1.98
C ILE A 35 -26.87 -17.42 -1.82
N LEU A 36 -25.95 -18.34 -1.55
CA LEU A 36 -24.51 -18.08 -1.49
C LEU A 36 -23.83 -18.62 -2.74
N GLU A 37 -22.91 -17.81 -3.26
CA GLU A 37 -22.05 -18.15 -4.39
C GLU A 37 -20.60 -18.15 -3.92
N GLY A 38 -19.98 -19.33 -3.94
CA GLY A 38 -18.57 -19.56 -3.63
C GLY A 38 -17.96 -20.50 -4.67
N ARG A 39 -17.43 -21.65 -4.23
CA ARG A 39 -16.96 -22.70 -5.15
C ARG A 39 -18.11 -23.38 -5.90
N ARG A 40 -19.27 -23.49 -5.26
CA ARG A 40 -20.55 -23.91 -5.85
C ARG A 40 -21.65 -22.98 -5.33
N ARG A 41 -22.81 -23.01 -5.98
CA ARG A 41 -24.00 -22.30 -5.48
C ARG A 41 -24.69 -23.14 -4.42
N GLU A 42 -24.97 -22.53 -3.28
CA GLU A 42 -25.63 -23.17 -2.15
C GLU A 42 -26.83 -22.33 -1.72
N ILE A 43 -27.92 -23.01 -1.38
CA ILE A 43 -29.13 -22.39 -0.83
C ILE A 43 -29.15 -22.70 0.67
N LEU A 44 -29.09 -21.67 1.50
CA LEU A 44 -29.21 -21.78 2.95
C LEU A 44 -30.61 -21.38 3.37
N TYR A 45 -31.27 -22.24 4.15
CA TYR A 45 -32.53 -21.90 4.78
C TYR A 45 -32.29 -21.10 6.05
N ARG A 46 -33.06 -20.02 6.23
CA ARG A 46 -32.90 -19.08 7.33
C ARG A 46 -33.09 -19.71 8.72
N HIS A 47 -33.89 -20.78 8.82
CA HIS A 47 -34.07 -21.52 10.07
C HIS A 47 -32.79 -22.23 10.54
N ALA A 48 -31.90 -22.58 9.61
CA ALA A 48 -30.65 -23.26 9.92
C ALA A 48 -29.49 -22.29 10.17
N VAL A 49 -29.69 -20.98 9.98
CA VAL A 49 -28.67 -19.95 10.16
C VAL A 49 -28.67 -19.44 11.59
N SER A 50 -27.52 -19.48 12.25
CA SER A 50 -27.33 -18.94 13.61
C SER A 50 -26.71 -17.55 13.60
N SER A 51 -25.78 -17.27 12.67
CA SER A 51 -25.11 -15.97 12.58
C SER A 51 -24.61 -15.69 11.17
N LEU A 52 -24.49 -14.41 10.83
CA LEU A 52 -23.96 -13.95 9.57
C LEU A 52 -23.03 -12.76 9.82
N ALA A 53 -21.78 -12.89 9.41
CA ALA A 53 -20.76 -11.86 9.56
C ALA A 53 -20.16 -11.48 8.20
N PRO A 54 -19.90 -10.19 7.93
CA PRO A 54 -19.13 -9.81 6.76
C PRO A 54 -17.72 -10.40 6.86
N SER A 55 -17.25 -11.00 5.78
CA SER A 55 -15.87 -11.43 5.65
C SER A 55 -15.06 -10.21 5.21
N PRO A 56 -13.95 -9.85 5.89
CA PRO A 56 -13.11 -8.76 5.42
C PRO A 56 -12.64 -9.09 4.01
N GLN A 57 -13.10 -8.28 3.05
CA GLN A 57 -12.65 -8.34 1.66
C GLN A 57 -11.13 -8.16 1.71
N GLN A 58 -10.37 -9.15 1.25
CA GLN A 58 -8.91 -9.01 1.13
C GLN A 58 -8.66 -7.74 0.33
N GLU A 59 -8.23 -6.69 1.01
CA GLU A 59 -7.87 -5.42 0.40
C GLU A 59 -6.82 -5.76 -0.65
N THR A 60 -7.22 -5.67 -1.92
CA THR A 60 -6.29 -5.78 -3.04
C THR A 60 -5.14 -4.85 -2.70
N ARG A 61 -3.96 -5.42 -2.44
CA ARG A 61 -2.72 -4.68 -2.24
C ARG A 61 -2.67 -3.57 -3.29
N LYS A 62 -2.99 -2.33 -2.91
CA LYS A 62 -2.65 -1.19 -3.74
C LYS A 62 -1.12 -1.24 -3.84
N PRO A 63 -0.51 -1.36 -5.03
CA PRO A 63 0.92 -1.18 -5.11
C PRO A 63 1.23 0.20 -4.52
N PRO A 64 2.32 0.34 -3.75
CA PRO A 64 2.66 1.62 -3.13
C PRO A 64 2.75 2.67 -4.23
N ARG A 65 1.92 3.71 -4.08
CA ARG A 65 1.91 4.89 -4.94
C ARG A 65 3.32 5.51 -4.88
N GLN A 66 4.16 5.25 -5.88
CA GLN A 66 5.37 6.04 -6.10
C GLN A 66 4.89 7.48 -6.34
N LYS A 67 5.36 8.41 -5.52
CA LYS A 67 5.07 9.85 -5.71
C LYS A 67 5.57 10.24 -7.11
N PRO A 68 4.77 10.94 -7.93
CA PRO A 68 5.27 11.47 -9.18
C PRO A 68 6.23 12.61 -8.87
N THR A 69 7.53 12.41 -9.08
CA THR A 69 8.48 13.50 -9.27
C THR A 69 8.13 14.16 -10.58
N GLN A 70 7.33 15.22 -10.52
CA GLN A 70 7.09 16.09 -11.66
C GLN A 70 7.22 17.53 -11.20
N GLU A 71 8.38 18.13 -11.43
CA GLU A 71 8.48 19.56 -11.67
C GLU A 71 9.01 19.75 -13.10
N ARG A 72 8.26 20.56 -13.87
CA ARG A 72 8.23 20.62 -15.34
C ARG A 72 9.42 21.37 -15.96
N PRO A 73 9.64 21.22 -17.29
CA PRO A 73 10.78 21.79 -18.02
C PRO A 73 10.51 23.25 -18.45
N ALA A 74 11.55 24.09 -18.45
CA ALA A 74 11.53 25.38 -19.15
C ALA A 74 12.89 25.66 -19.82
N THR A 75 12.88 25.61 -21.15
CA THR A 75 13.96 26.01 -22.06
C THR A 75 13.91 27.52 -22.33
N ARG A 76 14.95 28.27 -21.93
CA ARG A 76 15.82 29.15 -22.79
C ARG A 76 16.62 30.20 -21.98
N PRO A 77 17.81 30.62 -22.49
CA PRO A 77 18.80 31.46 -21.79
C PRO A 77 18.64 32.98 -22.10
N PRO A 78 19.29 33.90 -21.35
CA PRO A 78 20.47 34.58 -21.93
C PRO A 78 21.58 35.10 -20.96
N LYS A 79 22.82 35.07 -21.50
CA LYS A 79 23.90 36.10 -21.58
C LYS A 79 24.60 36.69 -20.32
N ARG A 80 25.94 36.46 -20.33
CA ARG A 80 27.10 37.41 -20.14
C ARG A 80 27.18 38.20 -18.80
N THR A 81 28.31 38.43 -18.13
CA THR A 81 29.76 38.38 -18.45
C THR A 81 30.59 38.65 -17.18
N LYS A 82 31.89 38.26 -17.22
CA LYS A 82 33.06 38.83 -16.48
C LYS A 82 33.17 38.40 -15.00
N LYS A 83 34.31 37.96 -14.46
CA LYS A 83 35.73 38.25 -14.75
C LYS A 83 36.64 37.23 -14.03
N GLN A 84 37.69 36.81 -14.75
CA GLN A 84 39.09 36.64 -14.31
C GLN A 84 39.48 35.57 -13.26
N LYS A 85 40.22 34.59 -13.77
CA LYS A 85 41.36 33.95 -13.09
C LYS A 85 42.49 34.98 -12.92
N PRO A 86 43.34 34.86 -11.88
CA PRO A 86 44.74 34.60 -12.20
C PRO A 86 45.40 33.55 -11.29
N ALA A 87 46.50 33.02 -11.80
CA ALA A 87 47.46 32.14 -11.14
C ALA A 87 48.49 32.92 -10.32
N GLN A 88 49.35 32.18 -9.58
CA GLN A 88 50.61 32.54 -8.87
C GLN A 88 50.45 32.42 -7.34
N GLN A 89 51.35 31.82 -6.55
CA GLN A 89 52.67 31.23 -6.73
C GLN A 89 52.99 30.42 -5.45
N ALA A 90 53.83 29.37 -5.54
CA ALA A 90 54.42 28.72 -4.36
C ALA A 90 55.46 29.63 -3.69
N PRO A 91 55.84 29.35 -2.43
CA PRO A 91 57.25 29.07 -2.23
C PRO A 91 57.57 27.91 -1.27
N THR A 92 58.68 27.27 -1.64
CA THR A 92 59.69 26.48 -0.92
C THR A 92 60.06 27.01 0.48
N MET A 93 60.44 26.10 1.39
CA MET A 93 61.60 26.12 2.33
C MET A 93 61.25 25.23 3.55
N ALA A 94 61.81 24.03 3.70
CA ALA A 94 63.18 23.69 4.11
C ALA A 94 63.41 23.75 5.64
N ALA A 95 63.59 22.55 6.20
CA ALA A 95 64.64 22.14 7.15
C ALA A 95 64.60 22.55 8.63
N ALA A 96 65.21 21.62 9.39
CA ALA A 96 65.67 21.66 10.79
C ALA A 96 64.56 21.48 11.84
N GLY A 97 64.60 20.49 12.73
CA GLY A 97 65.70 19.62 13.15
C GLY A 97 65.69 19.55 14.67
N SER A 98 65.90 18.33 15.19
CA SER A 98 66.42 18.04 16.54
C SER A 98 65.51 18.36 17.74
N ASP A 99 65.18 17.34 18.53
CA ASP A 99 66.00 17.02 19.69
C ASP A 99 65.52 15.73 20.38
N GLU A 100 66.52 14.93 20.71
CA GLU A 100 66.57 13.70 21.47
C GLU A 100 66.67 14.07 22.95
N GLN A 101 65.75 13.62 23.81
CA GLN A 101 65.91 13.23 25.24
C GLN A 101 64.61 12.48 25.60
N GLY A 102 64.60 11.27 26.15
CA GLY A 102 65.34 10.79 27.31
C GLY A 102 64.33 10.58 28.44
N ILE A 103 64.04 9.32 28.77
CA ILE A 103 63.76 8.72 30.09
C ILE A 103 63.62 7.21 29.87
#